data_AF-A0A7M3MPF7-F1
#
_entry.id   AF-A0A7M3MPF7-F1
#
_cell.length_a   1.000
_cell.length_b   1.000
_cell.length_c   1.000
_cell.angle_alpha   90.00
_cell.angle_beta   90.00
_cell.angle_gamma   90.00
#
_symmetry.space_group_name_H-M   'P 1'
#
loop_
_entity.id
_entity.type
_entity.pdbx_description
1 polymer ?
#
loop_
_entity_poly.entity_id
_entity_poly.type
_entity_poly.pdbx_seq_one_letter_code
_entity_poly.pdbx_strand_id
1 'polypeptide(L)'
;MSDAAPTPRPTAQTLAQLLDVHLDDLGLLERALTHRSWAFENGAVQSNERLEFLGDAVLGLVVADEIYHAHPDEQEGRLAKVRAAAVKADSLADVARSLDLGAFIKLGRGEISSGGRDKESILADGLEAVIGAVYLDRGFAAAYDLVQRLFAEKLADLAERGAALDYKTSLQELAAARFGGLPRYEVVDRGPDHRKTFTATALIADHRWGTGEGRSKKQAEQRAAREAYLALQTADHPDDRAAGGTDRATGGTDRATGGGGDDGASQPSSEHRDEEPVG
;
A
#
# COMPACT_ATOMS: atom_id res chain seq x y z
N MET A 1 38.66 33.25 -11.89
CA MET A 1 37.77 32.12 -11.50
C MET A 1 36.88 31.85 -12.69
N SER A 2 36.94 30.63 -13.23
CA SER A 2 36.27 30.26 -14.48
C SER A 2 34.75 30.32 -14.28
N ASP A 3 34.10 31.29 -14.92
CA ASP A 3 32.65 31.36 -15.03
C ASP A 3 32.22 30.31 -16.06
N ALA A 4 32.05 29.07 -15.61
CA ALA A 4 31.49 28.02 -16.43
C ALA A 4 30.04 28.41 -16.73
N ALA A 5 29.74 28.62 -18.02
CA ALA A 5 28.38 28.88 -18.46
C ALA A 5 27.44 27.83 -17.85
N PRO A 6 26.29 28.25 -17.25
CA PRO A 6 25.41 27.32 -16.58
C PRO A 6 24.97 26.23 -17.57
N THR A 7 25.09 24.96 -17.16
CA THR A 7 24.63 23.83 -17.96
C THR A 7 23.20 24.09 -18.41
N PRO A 8 22.90 23.98 -19.73
CA PRO A 8 21.57 24.23 -20.23
C PRO A 8 20.58 23.27 -19.55
N ARG A 9 19.44 23.82 -19.13
CA ARG A 9 18.39 23.05 -18.47
C ARG A 9 17.83 22.02 -19.46
N PRO A 10 17.60 20.77 -19.05
CA PRO A 10 16.96 19.79 -19.91
C PRO A 10 15.53 20.25 -20.27
N THR A 11 15.06 19.82 -21.45
CA THR A 11 13.82 20.32 -22.07
C THR A 11 12.60 19.48 -21.68
N ALA A 12 11.39 20.02 -21.86
CA ALA A 12 10.17 19.21 -21.71
C ALA A 12 10.15 18.00 -22.68
N GLN A 13 10.71 18.16 -23.88
CA GLN A 13 10.85 17.04 -24.82
C GLN A 13 11.69 15.89 -24.26
N THR A 14 12.80 16.22 -23.59
CA THR A 14 13.67 15.23 -22.94
C THR A 14 12.93 14.53 -21.79
N LEU A 15 12.12 15.27 -21.02
CA LEU A 15 11.31 14.67 -19.96
C LEU A 15 10.24 13.73 -20.54
N ALA A 16 9.53 14.15 -21.60
CA ALA A 16 8.52 13.31 -22.24
C ALA A 16 9.11 11.97 -22.73
N GLN A 17 10.33 12.00 -23.27
CA GLN A 17 11.07 10.79 -23.65
C GLN A 17 11.44 9.93 -22.44
N LEU A 18 11.93 10.53 -21.35
CA LEU A 18 12.26 9.81 -20.11
C LEU A 18 11.04 9.13 -19.50
N LEU A 19 9.88 9.80 -19.57
CA LEU A 19 8.60 9.29 -19.09
C LEU A 19 7.94 8.31 -20.06
N ASP A 20 8.52 8.11 -21.26
CA ASP A 20 7.92 7.33 -22.35
C ASP A 20 6.47 7.74 -22.61
N VAL A 21 6.23 9.05 -22.76
CA VAL A 21 4.92 9.62 -23.11
C VAL A 21 5.01 10.47 -24.37
N HIS A 22 3.97 10.37 -25.20
CA HIS A 22 3.78 11.25 -26.35
C HIS A 22 2.73 12.31 -26.01
N LEU A 23 3.08 13.59 -26.17
CA LEU A 23 2.17 14.72 -25.99
C LEU A 23 1.96 15.45 -27.31
N ASP A 24 0.72 15.81 -27.61
CA ASP A 24 0.38 16.64 -28.77
C ASP A 24 0.71 18.12 -28.49
N ASP A 25 0.47 18.59 -27.26
CA ASP A 25 0.87 19.91 -26.77
C ASP A 25 1.97 19.82 -25.69
N LEU A 26 3.24 19.88 -26.12
CA LEU A 26 4.39 20.00 -25.20
C LEU A 26 4.34 21.26 -24.32
N GLY A 27 3.56 22.28 -24.70
CA GLY A 27 3.32 23.48 -23.90
C GLY A 27 2.64 23.17 -22.56
N LEU A 28 1.90 22.05 -22.45
CA LEU A 28 1.37 21.57 -21.18
C LEU A 28 2.48 21.09 -20.25
N LEU A 29 3.45 20.34 -20.76
CA LEU A 29 4.58 19.86 -19.96
C LEU A 29 5.53 21.01 -19.58
N GLU A 30 5.76 21.96 -20.49
CA GLU A 30 6.51 23.18 -20.19
C GLU A 30 5.86 24.02 -19.06
N ARG A 31 4.53 23.99 -18.96
CA ARG A 31 3.76 24.66 -17.90
C ARG A 31 3.77 23.87 -16.61
N ALA A 32 3.65 22.54 -16.67
CA ALA A 32 3.81 21.66 -15.51
C ALA A 32 5.16 21.85 -14.81
N LEU A 33 6.20 22.12 -15.60
CA LEU A 33 7.55 22.41 -15.10
C LEU A 33 7.73 23.85 -14.61
N THR A 34 6.72 24.71 -14.67
CA THR A 34 6.84 26.13 -14.34
C THR A 34 6.36 26.43 -12.92
N HIS A 35 7.29 26.51 -11.97
CA HIS A 35 6.97 26.88 -10.59
C HIS A 35 6.59 28.37 -10.49
N ARG A 36 5.72 28.70 -9.54
CA ARG A 36 5.24 30.06 -9.27
C ARG A 36 6.36 31.11 -9.09
N SER A 37 7.51 30.73 -8.53
CA SER A 37 8.64 31.66 -8.37
C SER A 37 9.26 32.06 -9.71
N TRP A 38 9.34 31.14 -10.67
CA TRP A 38 9.79 31.47 -12.02
C TRP A 38 8.75 32.26 -12.78
N ALA A 39 7.47 31.86 -12.66
CA ALA A 39 6.35 32.58 -13.26
C ALA A 39 6.33 34.05 -12.85
N PHE A 40 6.50 34.33 -11.56
CA PHE A 40 6.56 35.69 -11.01
C PHE A 40 7.72 36.51 -11.62
N GLU A 41 8.91 35.92 -11.75
CA GLU A 41 10.09 36.60 -12.30
C GLU A 41 10.02 36.81 -13.83
N ASN A 42 9.24 36.01 -14.55
CA ASN A 42 9.25 35.96 -16.02
C ASN A 42 7.93 36.45 -16.63
N GLY A 43 7.36 37.51 -16.07
CA GLY A 43 6.19 38.18 -16.64
C GLY A 43 4.83 37.63 -16.19
N ALA A 44 4.77 37.00 -15.01
CA ALA A 44 3.55 36.46 -14.40
C ALA A 44 2.79 35.49 -15.33
N VAL A 45 3.54 34.66 -16.05
CA VAL A 45 2.98 33.56 -16.84
C VAL A 45 2.29 32.53 -15.94
N GLN A 46 1.51 31.62 -16.52
CA GLN A 46 0.82 30.61 -15.73
C GLN A 46 1.82 29.65 -15.06
N SER A 47 1.67 29.48 -13.74
CA SER A 47 2.34 28.46 -12.94
C SER A 47 1.72 27.07 -13.17
N ASN A 48 2.39 26.06 -12.61
CA ASN A 48 1.94 24.68 -12.58
C ASN A 48 0.78 24.41 -11.63
N GLU A 49 0.42 25.33 -10.72
CA GLU A 49 -0.55 25.13 -9.62
C GLU A 49 -1.93 24.60 -10.09
N ARG A 50 -2.39 24.97 -11.29
CA ARG A 50 -3.65 24.43 -11.84
C ARG A 50 -3.53 23.00 -12.36
N LEU A 51 -2.36 22.66 -12.90
CA LEU A 51 -2.07 21.30 -13.37
C LEU A 51 -1.79 20.38 -12.19
N GLU A 52 -1.10 20.88 -11.15
CA GLU A 52 -0.92 20.23 -9.85
C GLU A 52 -2.27 19.81 -9.27
N PHE A 53 -3.20 20.76 -9.10
CA PHE A 53 -4.54 20.48 -8.60
C PHE A 53 -5.27 19.36 -9.37
N LEU A 54 -5.16 19.37 -10.70
CA LEU A 54 -5.77 18.34 -11.55
C LEU A 54 -5.04 17.00 -11.41
N GLY A 55 -3.71 17.06 -11.34
CA GLY A 55 -2.83 15.91 -11.22
C GLY A 55 -2.99 15.16 -9.90
N ASP A 56 -3.14 15.86 -8.78
CA ASP A 56 -3.44 15.27 -7.47
C ASP A 56 -4.73 14.43 -7.52
N ALA A 57 -5.80 14.98 -8.09
CA ALA A 57 -7.06 14.25 -8.24
C ALA A 57 -6.92 13.00 -9.12
N VAL A 58 -6.17 13.08 -10.22
CA VAL A 58 -5.91 11.95 -11.12
C VAL A 58 -5.06 10.89 -10.41
N LEU A 59 -3.95 11.30 -9.80
CA LEU A 59 -3.05 10.44 -9.04
C LEU A 59 -3.81 9.72 -7.91
N GLY A 60 -4.61 10.46 -7.15
CA GLY A 60 -5.41 9.92 -6.06
C GLY A 60 -6.40 8.85 -6.52
N LEU A 61 -7.01 9.01 -7.70
CA LEU A 61 -7.88 8.00 -8.29
C LEU A 61 -7.10 6.75 -8.70
N VAL A 62 -6.00 6.91 -9.45
CA VAL A 62 -5.19 5.77 -9.92
C VAL A 62 -4.67 4.96 -8.72
N VAL A 63 -4.09 5.63 -7.73
CA VAL A 63 -3.56 4.97 -6.52
C VAL A 63 -4.68 4.27 -5.74
N ALA A 64 -5.86 4.87 -5.64
CA ALA A 64 -7.01 4.22 -4.99
C ALA A 64 -7.46 2.96 -5.74
N ASP A 65 -7.51 3.02 -7.07
CA ASP A 65 -7.87 1.89 -7.94
C ASP A 65 -6.88 0.72 -7.77
N GLU A 66 -5.58 1.00 -7.81
CA GLU A 66 -4.52 0.01 -7.59
C GLU A 66 -4.63 -0.65 -6.22
N ILE A 67 -4.77 0.15 -5.16
CA ILE A 67 -4.86 -0.34 -3.79
C ILE A 67 -6.12 -1.18 -3.59
N TYR A 68 -7.25 -0.77 -4.17
CA TYR A 68 -8.51 -1.51 -4.08
C TYR A 68 -8.40 -2.91 -4.70
N HIS A 69 -7.83 -3.01 -5.91
CA HIS A 69 -7.68 -4.28 -6.61
C HIS A 69 -6.58 -5.17 -6.04
N ALA A 70 -5.49 -4.58 -5.51
CA ALA A 70 -4.41 -5.31 -4.87
C ALA A 70 -4.81 -5.90 -3.51
N HIS A 71 -5.85 -5.36 -2.86
CA HIS A 71 -6.24 -5.69 -1.49
C HIS A 71 -7.75 -5.92 -1.33
N PRO A 72 -8.34 -6.94 -1.98
CA PRO A 72 -9.80 -7.14 -2.02
C PRO A 72 -10.45 -7.40 -0.66
N ASP A 73 -9.69 -7.90 0.31
CA ASP A 73 -10.18 -8.27 1.65
C ASP A 73 -9.87 -7.21 2.73
N GLU A 74 -9.21 -6.11 2.37
CA GLU A 74 -8.84 -5.05 3.34
C GLU A 74 -9.98 -4.07 3.59
N GLN A 75 -10.06 -3.56 4.82
CA GLN A 75 -11.11 -2.61 5.23
C GLN A 75 -10.82 -1.19 4.70
N GLU A 76 -11.88 -0.40 4.46
CA GLU A 76 -11.80 0.97 3.94
C GLU A 76 -10.75 1.85 4.66
N GLY A 77 -10.77 1.84 6.00
CA GLY A 77 -9.84 2.63 6.79
C GLY A 77 -8.37 2.28 6.52
N ARG A 78 -8.06 1.01 6.20
CA ARG A 78 -6.71 0.57 5.83
C ARG A 78 -6.36 1.08 4.44
N LEU A 79 -7.25 0.90 3.46
CA LEU A 79 -7.06 1.38 2.09
C LEU A 79 -6.78 2.89 2.09
N ALA A 80 -7.54 3.66 2.88
CA ALA A 80 -7.34 5.10 3.06
C ALA A 80 -5.95 5.45 3.63
N LYS A 81 -5.48 4.73 4.66
CA LYS A 81 -4.12 4.93 5.22
C LYS A 81 -3.01 4.60 4.21
N VAL A 82 -3.15 3.51 3.45
CA VAL A 82 -2.16 3.14 2.40
C VAL A 82 -2.13 4.21 1.32
N ARG A 83 -3.30 4.65 0.84
CA ARG A 83 -3.42 5.72 -0.16
C ARG A 83 -2.74 7.00 0.33
N ALA A 84 -3.05 7.44 1.55
CA ALA A 84 -2.42 8.64 2.13
C ALA A 84 -0.89 8.50 2.24
N ALA A 85 -0.38 7.31 2.56
CA ALA A 85 1.06 7.05 2.61
C ALA A 85 1.72 6.97 1.22
N ALA A 86 0.97 6.62 0.17
CA ALA A 86 1.45 6.59 -1.21
C ALA A 86 1.60 7.99 -1.81
N VAL A 87 0.63 8.87 -1.54
CA VAL A 87 0.52 10.21 -2.17
C VAL A 87 1.02 11.36 -1.30
N LYS A 88 1.60 11.08 -0.13
CA LYS A 88 2.21 12.14 0.70
C LYS A 88 3.46 12.74 0.03
N ALA A 89 3.73 14.01 0.31
CA ALA A 89 4.76 14.80 -0.36
C ALA A 89 6.16 14.17 -0.37
N ASP A 90 6.61 13.55 0.73
CA ASP A 90 7.91 12.85 0.78
C ASP A 90 7.97 11.67 -0.19
N SER A 91 6.87 10.93 -0.29
CA SER A 91 6.69 9.80 -1.19
C SER A 91 6.74 10.23 -2.67
N LEU A 92 6.08 11.34 -3.00
CA LEU A 92 6.08 11.92 -4.34
C LEU A 92 7.44 12.51 -4.69
N ALA A 93 8.09 13.18 -3.74
CA ALA A 93 9.42 13.72 -3.91
C ALA A 93 10.45 12.63 -4.22
N ASP A 94 10.35 11.45 -3.61
CA ASP A 94 11.23 10.32 -3.92
C ASP A 94 11.09 9.85 -5.38
N VAL A 95 9.85 9.78 -5.90
CA VAL A 95 9.59 9.45 -7.32
C VAL A 95 10.12 10.56 -8.23
N ALA A 96 9.90 11.82 -7.87
CA ALA A 96 10.41 12.96 -8.62
C ALA A 96 11.95 12.98 -8.67
N ARG A 97 12.63 12.58 -7.57
CA ARG A 97 14.09 12.46 -7.51
C ARG A 97 14.62 11.33 -8.39
N SER A 98 13.94 10.18 -8.47
CA SER A 98 14.37 9.08 -9.35
C SER A 98 14.36 9.47 -10.83
N LEU A 99 13.53 10.46 -11.19
CA LEU A 99 13.45 11.07 -12.52
C LEU A 99 14.38 12.27 -12.73
N ASP A 100 15.12 12.70 -11.70
CA ASP A 100 15.84 13.98 -11.67
C ASP A 100 14.93 15.18 -12.04
N LEU A 101 13.65 15.13 -11.66
CA LEU A 101 12.64 16.11 -12.07
C LEU A 101 13.02 17.55 -11.67
N GLY A 102 13.69 17.70 -10.52
CA GLY A 102 14.22 18.97 -10.04
C GLY A 102 15.12 19.68 -11.05
N ALA A 103 15.81 18.96 -11.94
CA ALA A 103 16.62 19.53 -13.01
C ALA A 103 15.77 20.22 -14.10
N PHE A 104 14.56 19.75 -14.35
CA PHE A 104 13.64 20.25 -15.36
C PHE A 104 12.82 21.45 -14.88
N ILE A 105 12.47 21.49 -13.58
CA ILE A 105 11.60 22.53 -13.03
C ILE A 105 12.24 23.93 -13.19
N LYS A 106 11.44 24.86 -13.70
CA LYS A 106 11.76 26.28 -13.80
C LYS A 106 11.53 26.94 -12.46
N LEU A 107 12.61 27.42 -11.85
CA LEU A 107 12.59 28.10 -10.57
C LEU A 107 13.13 29.53 -10.73
N GLY A 108 12.56 30.47 -9.96
CA GLY A 108 13.10 31.81 -9.80
C GLY A 108 14.45 31.79 -9.08
N ARG A 109 15.25 32.85 -9.22
CA ARG A 109 16.62 32.91 -8.68
C ARG A 109 16.65 32.75 -7.16
N GLY A 110 15.71 33.37 -6.44
CA GLY A 110 15.61 33.23 -4.99
C GLY A 110 15.33 31.80 -4.55
N GLU A 111 14.45 31.12 -5.29
CA GLU A 111 14.07 29.73 -5.01
C GLU A 111 15.25 28.78 -5.24
N ILE A 112 15.98 28.96 -6.35
CA ILE A 112 17.21 28.21 -6.64
C ILE A 112 18.24 28.38 -5.52
N SER A 113 18.51 29.62 -5.09
CA SER A 113 19.49 29.90 -4.03
C SER A 113 19.13 29.26 -2.68
N SER A 114 17.85 28.95 -2.46
CA SER A 114 17.37 28.26 -1.25
C SER A 114 17.32 26.74 -1.38
N GLY A 115 17.88 26.16 -2.45
CA GLY A 115 17.88 24.72 -2.69
C GLY A 115 16.58 24.19 -3.28
N GLY A 116 15.76 25.03 -3.93
CA GLY A 116 14.42 24.67 -4.41
C GLY A 116 14.34 23.44 -5.32
N ARG A 117 15.43 23.06 -6.00
CA ARG A 117 15.45 21.86 -6.85
C ARG A 117 15.29 20.54 -6.11
N ASP A 118 15.56 20.51 -4.80
CA ASP A 118 15.45 19.31 -3.97
C ASP A 118 14.40 19.43 -2.84
N LYS A 119 13.66 20.55 -2.80
CA LYS A 119 12.58 20.74 -1.83
C LYS A 119 11.45 19.77 -2.12
N GLU A 120 11.02 19.02 -1.10
CA GLU A 120 9.99 17.99 -1.21
C GLU A 120 8.69 18.51 -1.81
N SER A 121 8.21 19.68 -1.35
CA SER A 121 6.98 20.28 -1.88
C SER A 121 7.07 20.60 -3.37
N ILE A 122 8.16 21.24 -3.82
CA ILE A 122 8.33 21.62 -5.23
C ILE A 122 8.41 20.37 -6.12
N LEU A 123 9.07 19.32 -5.65
CA LEU A 123 9.19 18.06 -6.37
C LEU A 123 7.84 17.33 -6.46
N ALA A 124 7.09 17.29 -5.35
CA ALA A 124 5.76 16.70 -5.30
C ALA A 124 4.79 17.44 -6.23
N ASP A 125 4.66 18.77 -6.07
CA ASP A 125 3.78 19.61 -6.88
C ASP A 125 4.15 19.53 -8.38
N GLY A 126 5.46 19.45 -8.68
CA GLY A 126 5.96 19.27 -10.04
C GLY A 126 5.55 17.93 -10.65
N LEU A 127 5.65 16.84 -9.89
CA LEU A 127 5.25 15.50 -10.34
C LEU A 127 3.73 15.42 -10.59
N GLU A 128 2.93 15.96 -9.66
CA GLU A 128 1.47 16.04 -9.83
C GLU A 128 1.13 16.86 -11.07
N ALA A 129 1.76 18.02 -11.26
CA ALA A 129 1.53 18.83 -12.44
C ALA A 129 1.89 18.13 -13.76
N VAL A 130 2.93 17.29 -13.77
CA VAL A 130 3.29 16.45 -14.93
C VAL A 130 2.18 15.44 -15.22
N ILE A 131 1.66 14.76 -14.19
CA ILE A 131 0.52 13.83 -14.32
C ILE A 131 -0.71 14.57 -14.86
N GLY A 132 -1.00 15.77 -14.33
CA GLY A 132 -2.08 16.62 -14.80
C GLY A 132 -1.93 17.04 -16.25
N ALA A 133 -0.70 17.32 -16.72
CA ALA A 133 -0.43 17.64 -18.11
C ALA A 133 -0.67 16.43 -19.04
N VAL A 134 -0.21 15.24 -18.66
CA VAL A 134 -0.46 14.01 -19.44
C VAL A 134 -1.95 13.69 -19.50
N TYR A 135 -2.66 13.80 -18.38
CA TYR A 135 -4.11 13.61 -18.34
C TYR A 135 -4.83 14.60 -19.26
N LEU A 136 -4.46 15.89 -19.23
CA LEU A 136 -5.15 16.92 -19.99
C LEU A 136 -4.93 16.77 -21.51
N ASP A 137 -3.76 16.29 -21.93
CA ASP A 137 -3.40 16.10 -23.33
C ASP A 137 -3.89 14.76 -23.91
N ARG A 138 -3.70 13.67 -23.16
CA ARG A 138 -3.87 12.28 -23.65
C ARG A 138 -5.01 11.52 -22.98
N GLY A 139 -5.64 12.09 -21.96
CA GLY A 139 -6.74 11.49 -21.22
C GLY A 139 -6.30 10.53 -20.12
N PHE A 140 -7.30 9.96 -19.43
CA PHE A 140 -7.10 9.15 -18.22
C PHE A 140 -6.26 7.90 -18.43
N ALA A 141 -6.45 7.17 -19.54
CA ALA A 141 -5.71 5.92 -19.78
C ALA A 141 -4.18 6.15 -19.83
N ALA A 142 -3.73 7.19 -20.53
CA ALA A 142 -2.30 7.53 -20.60
C ALA A 142 -1.74 7.99 -19.24
N ALA A 143 -2.53 8.73 -18.46
CA ALA A 143 -2.14 9.13 -17.11
C ALA A 143 -2.07 7.93 -16.16
N TYR A 144 -3.01 6.99 -16.27
CA TYR A 144 -3.03 5.74 -15.51
C TYR A 144 -1.76 4.91 -15.78
N ASP A 145 -1.44 4.68 -17.06
CA ASP A 145 -0.23 3.93 -17.47
C ASP A 145 1.06 4.61 -17.00
N LEU A 146 1.11 5.94 -17.02
CA LEU A 146 2.23 6.70 -16.47
C LEU A 146 2.37 6.49 -14.96
N VAL A 147 1.29 6.70 -14.20
CA VAL A 147 1.30 6.56 -12.75
C VAL A 147 1.67 5.13 -12.35
N GLN A 148 1.09 4.11 -12.99
CA GLN A 148 1.46 2.72 -12.73
C GLN A 148 2.96 2.49 -12.88
N ARG A 149 3.58 2.94 -13.99
CA ARG A 149 5.03 2.77 -14.21
C ARG A 149 5.88 3.51 -13.19
N LEU A 150 5.52 4.75 -12.86
CA LEU A 150 6.27 5.57 -11.90
C LEU A 150 6.16 5.06 -10.47
N PHE A 151 5.01 4.47 -10.11
CA PHE A 151 4.71 4.05 -8.75
C PHE A 151 4.80 2.53 -8.54
N ALA A 152 5.10 1.73 -9.57
CA ALA A 152 5.09 0.26 -9.51
C ALA A 152 5.87 -0.31 -8.30
N GLU A 153 7.14 0.07 -8.14
CA GLU A 153 7.97 -0.41 -7.04
C GLU A 153 7.41 0.03 -5.68
N LYS A 154 6.89 1.26 -5.62
CA LYS A 154 6.38 1.85 -4.38
C LYS A 154 5.04 1.27 -3.97
N LEU A 155 4.14 1.01 -4.93
CA LEU A 155 2.86 0.34 -4.69
C LEU A 155 3.08 -1.11 -4.27
N ALA A 156 4.04 -1.82 -4.89
CA ALA A 156 4.45 -3.15 -4.45
C ALA A 156 5.00 -3.13 -3.00
N ASP A 157 5.88 -2.18 -2.69
CA ASP A 157 6.41 -1.99 -1.34
C ASP A 157 5.32 -1.61 -0.34
N LEU A 158 4.34 -0.80 -0.74
CA LEU A 158 3.21 -0.41 0.09
C LEU A 158 2.20 -1.54 0.28
N ALA A 159 2.08 -2.48 -0.65
CA ALA A 159 1.30 -3.69 -0.46
C ALA A 159 1.98 -4.58 0.60
N GLU A 160 3.30 -4.78 0.51
CA GLU A 160 4.06 -5.58 1.48
C GLU A 160 4.16 -4.92 2.87
N ARG A 161 4.45 -3.60 2.90
CA ARG A 161 4.54 -2.82 4.15
C ARG A 161 3.17 -2.43 4.68
N GLY A 162 2.16 -2.33 3.83
CA GLY A 162 0.76 -2.14 4.21
C GLY A 162 0.27 -3.29 5.07
N ALA A 163 0.62 -4.52 4.71
CA ALA A 163 0.50 -5.63 5.65
C ALA A 163 1.36 -5.37 6.90
N ALA A 164 2.65 -5.08 6.79
CA ALA A 164 3.56 -5.02 7.95
C ALA A 164 3.46 -3.79 8.90
N LEU A 165 2.80 -2.69 8.54
CA LEU A 165 2.87 -1.41 9.29
C LEU A 165 1.79 -1.27 10.36
N ASP A 166 0.60 -1.85 10.18
CA ASP A 166 -0.55 -1.55 11.03
C ASP A 166 -0.91 -2.68 12.00
N TYR A 167 -0.38 -3.90 11.84
CA TYR A 167 -0.77 -4.99 12.75
C TYR A 167 -0.49 -4.69 14.22
N LYS A 168 0.53 -3.91 14.57
CA LYS A 168 0.73 -3.48 15.97
C LYS A 168 -0.39 -2.57 16.47
N THR A 169 -0.80 -1.58 15.69
CA THR A 169 -1.83 -0.61 16.09
C THR A 169 -3.21 -1.25 16.01
N SER A 170 -3.52 -1.96 14.92
CA SER A 170 -4.75 -2.74 14.79
C SER A 170 -4.86 -3.81 15.89
N LEU A 171 -3.75 -4.44 16.29
CA LEU A 171 -3.74 -5.34 17.45
C LEU A 171 -3.96 -4.60 18.77
N GLN A 172 -3.43 -3.38 18.94
CA GLN A 172 -3.69 -2.57 20.12
C GLN A 172 -5.17 -2.20 20.25
N GLU A 173 -5.78 -1.73 19.17
CA GLU A 173 -7.21 -1.38 19.12
C GLU A 173 -8.08 -2.61 19.39
N LEU A 174 -7.79 -3.73 18.70
CA LEU A 174 -8.53 -4.98 18.85
C LEU A 174 -8.37 -5.57 20.25
N ALA A 175 -7.16 -5.56 20.81
CA ALA A 175 -6.90 -6.05 22.16
C ALA A 175 -7.57 -5.17 23.23
N ALA A 176 -7.53 -3.85 23.06
CA ALA A 176 -8.19 -2.92 23.96
C ALA A 176 -9.71 -3.13 23.94
N ALA A 177 -10.30 -3.30 22.74
CA ALA A 177 -11.73 -3.54 22.58
C ALA A 177 -12.19 -4.90 23.14
N ARG A 178 -11.42 -5.97 22.92
CA ARG A 178 -11.83 -7.34 23.30
C ARG A 178 -11.42 -7.77 24.70
N PHE A 179 -10.28 -7.30 25.20
CA PHE A 179 -9.68 -7.77 26.46
C PHE A 179 -9.40 -6.64 27.46
N GLY A 180 -9.72 -5.38 27.12
CA GLY A 180 -9.52 -4.23 28.01
C GLY A 180 -8.06 -3.88 28.28
N GLY A 181 -7.13 -4.32 27.43
CA GLY A 181 -5.69 -4.11 27.61
C GLY A 181 -4.89 -4.10 26.32
N LEU A 182 -3.66 -3.60 26.39
CA LEU A 182 -2.76 -3.49 25.23
C LEU A 182 -1.87 -4.75 25.09
N PRO A 183 -1.52 -5.14 23.85
CA PRO A 183 -0.57 -6.23 23.59
C PRO A 183 0.81 -5.90 24.13
N ARG A 184 1.46 -6.88 24.76
CA ARG A 184 2.86 -6.85 25.18
C ARG A 184 3.70 -7.72 24.26
N TYR A 185 4.98 -7.38 24.09
CA TYR A 185 5.90 -8.14 23.25
C TYR A 185 7.07 -8.67 24.07
N GLU A 186 7.32 -9.96 23.98
CA GLU A 186 8.55 -10.60 24.48
C GLU A 186 9.48 -10.86 23.30
N VAL A 187 10.71 -10.32 23.35
CA VAL A 187 11.68 -10.42 22.26
C VAL A 187 12.95 -11.11 22.73
N VAL A 188 13.35 -12.16 22.01
CA VAL A 188 14.62 -12.86 22.20
C VAL A 188 15.46 -12.72 20.93
N ASP A 189 16.79 -12.61 21.07
CA ASP A 189 17.72 -12.60 19.94
C ASP A 189 18.64 -13.81 19.95
N ARG A 190 19.06 -14.24 18.75
CA ARG A 190 19.97 -15.36 18.52
C ARG A 190 20.94 -15.03 17.39
N GLY A 191 22.14 -15.61 17.44
CA GLY A 191 23.16 -15.51 16.39
C GLY A 191 24.22 -14.42 16.65
N PRO A 192 25.30 -14.41 15.84
CA PRO A 192 26.38 -13.44 15.99
C PRO A 192 25.95 -12.04 15.55
N ASP A 193 26.60 -10.98 16.05
CA ASP A 193 26.18 -9.58 15.86
C ASP A 193 25.90 -9.17 14.40
N HIS A 194 26.66 -9.70 13.44
CA HIS A 194 26.51 -9.43 12.01
C HIS A 194 25.41 -10.27 11.31
N ARG A 195 24.79 -11.22 12.03
CA ARG A 195 23.69 -12.09 11.55
C ARG A 195 22.67 -12.37 12.67
N LYS A 196 22.34 -11.36 13.48
CA LYS A 196 21.33 -11.48 14.53
C LYS A 196 19.95 -11.72 13.93
N THR A 197 19.26 -12.70 14.51
CA THR A 197 17.84 -12.97 14.27
C THR A 197 17.08 -12.69 15.56
N PHE A 198 15.99 -11.96 15.46
CA PHE A 198 15.11 -11.60 16.56
C PHE A 198 13.81 -12.39 16.41
N THR A 199 13.33 -12.98 17.50
CA THR A 199 12.03 -13.64 17.59
C THR A 199 11.21 -12.88 18.62
N ALA A 200 10.05 -12.37 18.21
CA ALA A 200 9.10 -11.67 19.07
C ALA A 200 7.85 -12.52 19.28
N THR A 201 7.27 -12.48 20.46
CA THR A 201 5.97 -13.10 20.79
C THR A 201 5.02 -12.02 21.27
N ALA A 202 3.83 -11.93 20.68
CA ALA A 202 2.77 -11.01 21.07
C ALA A 202 1.86 -11.68 22.13
N LEU A 203 1.74 -11.03 23.29
CA LEU A 203 0.92 -11.47 24.40
C LEU A 203 -0.24 -10.51 24.66
N ILE A 204 -1.45 -11.04 24.85
CA ILE A 204 -2.66 -10.28 25.18
C ILE A 204 -3.38 -11.03 26.30
N ALA A 205 -3.71 -10.31 27.38
CA ALA A 205 -4.23 -10.90 28.62
C ALA A 205 -3.37 -12.10 29.09
N ASP A 206 -2.05 -11.95 29.04
CA ASP A 206 -1.04 -12.97 29.40
C ASP A 206 -1.02 -14.25 28.54
N HIS A 207 -1.87 -14.33 27.51
CA HIS A 207 -1.87 -15.42 26.54
C HIS A 207 -1.06 -15.09 25.29
N ARG A 208 -0.42 -16.09 24.69
CA ARG A 208 0.36 -15.95 23.45
C ARG A 208 -0.57 -16.02 22.24
N TRP A 209 -0.55 -14.97 21.43
CA TRP A 209 -1.42 -14.87 20.25
C TRP A 209 -0.66 -14.96 18.92
N GLY A 210 0.63 -14.65 18.89
CA GLY A 210 1.43 -14.75 17.67
C GLY A 210 2.93 -14.65 17.92
N THR A 211 3.73 -15.17 17.00
CA THR A 211 5.18 -15.17 17.04
C THR A 211 5.75 -14.76 15.67
N GLY A 212 6.78 -13.92 15.68
CA GLY A 212 7.37 -13.39 14.46
C GLY A 212 8.88 -13.32 14.52
N GLU A 213 9.55 -13.72 13.45
CA GLU A 213 11.02 -13.63 13.33
C GLU A 213 11.44 -12.53 12.36
N GLY A 214 12.53 -11.82 12.66
CA GLY A 214 13.06 -10.76 11.80
C GLY A 214 14.54 -10.47 12.03
N ARG A 215 15.14 -9.72 11.10
CA ARG A 215 16.52 -9.22 11.18
C ARG A 215 16.67 -8.02 12.13
N SER A 216 15.56 -7.51 12.66
CA SER A 216 15.51 -6.48 13.69
C SER A 216 14.37 -6.75 14.66
N LYS A 217 14.48 -6.23 15.90
CA LYS A 217 13.39 -6.30 16.90
C LYS A 217 12.07 -5.76 16.33
N LYS A 218 12.13 -4.62 15.63
CA LYS A 218 10.97 -3.99 14.99
C LYS A 218 10.29 -4.91 13.98
N GLN A 219 11.08 -5.60 13.14
CA GLN A 219 10.55 -6.54 12.14
C GLN A 219 9.92 -7.78 12.79
N ALA A 220 10.57 -8.33 13.81
CA ALA A 220 10.08 -9.49 14.55
C ALA A 220 8.73 -9.18 15.23
N GLU A 221 8.65 -8.05 15.94
CA GLU A 221 7.42 -7.64 16.64
C GLU A 221 6.27 -7.35 15.68
N GLN A 222 6.52 -6.79 14.49
CA GLN A 222 5.46 -6.57 13.49
C GLN A 222 4.89 -7.90 12.96
N ARG A 223 5.75 -8.89 12.72
CA ARG A 223 5.31 -10.23 12.29
C ARG A 223 4.53 -10.95 13.39
N ALA A 224 4.95 -10.80 14.65
CA ALA A 224 4.20 -11.33 15.80
C ALA A 224 2.83 -10.65 15.94
N ALA A 225 2.78 -9.33 15.72
CA ALA A 225 1.54 -8.57 15.74
C ALA A 225 0.56 -9.04 14.66
N ARG A 226 1.08 -9.32 13.46
CA ARG A 226 0.31 -9.87 12.34
C ARG A 226 -0.38 -11.16 12.70
N GLU A 227 0.39 -12.13 13.16
CA GLU A 227 -0.15 -13.44 13.51
C GLU A 227 -1.19 -13.33 14.64
N ALA A 228 -0.91 -12.52 15.65
CA ALA A 228 -1.85 -12.28 16.75
C ALA A 228 -3.14 -11.61 16.29
N TYR A 229 -3.06 -10.63 15.40
CA TYR A 229 -4.23 -9.92 14.87
C TYR A 229 -5.12 -10.84 14.04
N LEU A 230 -4.53 -11.61 13.11
CA LEU A 230 -5.28 -12.55 12.29
C LEU A 230 -5.94 -13.65 13.13
N ALA A 231 -5.24 -14.12 14.16
CA ALA A 231 -5.81 -15.07 15.08
C ALA A 231 -6.99 -14.53 15.88
N LEU A 232 -6.92 -13.26 16.32
CA LEU A 232 -8.00 -12.60 17.03
C LEU A 232 -9.21 -12.26 16.15
N GLN A 233 -9.11 -12.38 14.83
CA GLN A 233 -10.28 -12.29 13.96
C GLN A 233 -11.07 -13.60 13.87
N THR A 234 -10.45 -14.73 14.22
CA THR A 234 -11.01 -16.07 13.97
C THR A 234 -11.26 -16.88 15.24
N ALA A 235 -10.73 -16.45 16.39
CA ALA A 235 -10.86 -17.14 17.66
C ALA A 235 -11.14 -16.17 18.82
N ASP A 236 -11.90 -16.66 19.82
CA ASP A 236 -12.17 -15.94 21.07
C ASP A 236 -11.17 -16.30 22.16
N HIS A 237 -10.63 -17.53 22.11
CA HIS A 237 -9.59 -18.03 23.00
C HIS A 237 -8.38 -18.57 22.19
N PRO A 238 -7.14 -18.45 22.69
CA PRO A 238 -5.95 -19.00 22.01
C PRO A 238 -6.03 -20.51 21.74
N ASP A 239 -6.75 -21.26 22.57
CA ASP A 239 -6.90 -22.71 22.49
C ASP A 239 -7.95 -23.18 21.47
N ASP A 240 -8.84 -22.29 21.01
CA ASP A 240 -9.87 -22.62 20.00
C ASP A 240 -9.22 -23.01 18.66
N ARG A 241 -7.94 -22.67 18.46
CA ARG A 241 -7.14 -23.04 17.29
C ARG A 241 -6.79 -24.53 17.24
N ALA A 242 -6.61 -25.17 18.40
CA ALA A 242 -6.20 -26.58 18.46
C ALA A 242 -7.37 -27.53 18.18
N ALA A 243 -8.61 -27.07 18.38
CA ALA A 243 -9.82 -27.88 18.20
C ALA A 243 -10.32 -27.94 16.74
N GLY A 244 -9.93 -26.99 15.87
CA GLY A 244 -10.40 -26.91 14.48
C GLY A 244 -9.63 -27.76 13.46
N GLY A 245 -8.64 -28.54 13.90
CA GLY A 245 -7.65 -29.19 13.02
C GLY A 245 -7.39 -30.67 13.31
N THR A 246 -8.42 -31.47 13.62
CA THR A 246 -8.31 -32.93 13.55
C THR A 246 -9.60 -33.57 13.06
N ASP A 247 -9.84 -33.52 11.74
CA ASP A 247 -10.54 -34.63 11.11
C ASP A 247 -10.06 -34.84 9.67
N ARG A 248 -9.12 -35.77 9.51
CA ARG A 248 -9.00 -36.74 8.41
C ARG A 248 -7.63 -37.42 8.45
N ALA A 249 -7.65 -38.70 8.84
CA ALA A 249 -6.99 -39.84 8.16
C ALA A 249 -6.34 -40.87 9.11
N THR A 250 -6.98 -42.05 9.10
CA THR A 250 -6.39 -43.40 8.94
C THR A 250 -5.92 -44.25 10.14
N GLY A 251 -6.45 -45.48 10.16
CA GLY A 251 -5.94 -46.69 10.83
C GLY A 251 -6.67 -47.00 12.14
N GLY A 252 -7.55 -47.99 12.30
CA GLY A 252 -7.53 -49.35 11.76
C GLY A 252 -6.85 -50.29 12.76
N THR A 253 -7.63 -50.99 13.61
CA THR A 253 -7.54 -52.44 13.92
C THR A 253 -8.39 -52.84 15.14
N ASP A 254 -9.31 -53.77 14.87
CA ASP A 254 -9.64 -55.00 15.60
C ASP A 254 -10.37 -55.09 16.96
N ARG A 255 -11.44 -55.91 16.90
CA ARG A 255 -12.02 -56.87 17.86
C ARG A 255 -13.15 -56.48 18.83
N ALA A 256 -14.36 -56.86 18.37
CA ALA A 256 -15.25 -57.89 18.93
C ALA A 256 -15.86 -57.68 20.34
N THR A 257 -17.19 -57.65 20.44
CA THR A 257 -18.04 -58.84 20.69
C THR A 257 -19.52 -58.44 20.91
N GLY A 258 -20.45 -59.24 20.35
CA GLY A 258 -21.84 -59.46 20.78
C GLY A 258 -22.84 -58.29 20.66
N GLY A 259 -24.05 -58.42 20.12
CA GLY A 259 -24.82 -59.56 19.64
C GLY A 259 -26.31 -59.17 19.66
N GLY A 260 -27.07 -59.60 18.65
CA GLY A 260 -28.50 -59.89 18.74
C GLY A 260 -29.51 -58.79 18.32
N GLY A 261 -30.45 -59.19 17.46
CA GLY A 261 -31.79 -58.58 17.31
C GLY A 261 -31.90 -57.62 16.12
N ASP A 262 -32.18 -58.06 14.90
CA ASP A 262 -33.44 -58.59 14.35
C ASP A 262 -34.43 -57.50 13.90
N ASP A 263 -34.79 -57.62 12.62
CA ASP A 263 -35.99 -57.19 11.90
C ASP A 263 -36.55 -55.76 11.96
N GLY A 264 -36.84 -55.22 10.78
CA GLY A 264 -37.83 -54.14 10.65
C GLY A 264 -37.73 -53.30 9.39
N ALA A 265 -38.08 -53.88 8.23
CA ALA A 265 -38.44 -53.15 7.03
C ALA A 265 -39.50 -52.07 7.30
N SER A 266 -39.41 -50.90 6.65
CA SER A 266 -40.52 -50.14 6.04
C SER A 266 -40.08 -48.73 5.57
N GLN A 267 -39.79 -48.61 4.27
CA GLN A 267 -40.38 -47.54 3.45
C GLN A 267 -41.67 -48.14 2.84
N PRO A 268 -42.73 -47.37 2.49
CA PRO A 268 -42.63 -46.28 1.51
C PRO A 268 -43.70 -45.15 1.61
N SER A 269 -43.68 -44.29 0.59
CA SER A 269 -44.80 -43.45 0.07
C SER A 269 -44.94 -42.08 0.74
N SER A 270 -45.25 -40.97 0.06
CA SER A 270 -45.69 -40.72 -1.32
C SER A 270 -45.65 -39.21 -1.59
N GLU A 271 -45.28 -38.86 -2.83
CA GLU A 271 -45.86 -37.85 -3.74
C GLU A 271 -46.57 -36.59 -3.21
N HIS A 272 -46.17 -35.41 -3.72
CA HIS A 272 -46.92 -34.49 -4.62
C HIS A 272 -46.02 -33.24 -4.87
N ARG A 273 -45.61 -32.89 -6.11
CA ARG A 273 -46.32 -32.10 -7.15
C ARG A 273 -46.76 -30.71 -6.61
N ASP A 274 -46.47 -29.54 -7.18
CA ASP A 274 -46.27 -29.02 -8.55
C ASP A 274 -45.47 -27.67 -8.43
N GLU A 275 -44.59 -27.25 -9.37
CA GLU A 275 -44.88 -26.31 -10.50
C GLU A 275 -45.80 -25.12 -10.09
N GLU A 276 -45.60 -23.82 -10.33
CA GLU A 276 -44.67 -22.99 -11.13
C GLU A 276 -44.97 -21.48 -10.76
N PRO A 277 -44.67 -20.39 -11.51
CA PRO A 277 -43.88 -19.26 -11.01
C PRO A 277 -44.54 -17.86 -11.16
N VAL A 278 -43.70 -16.81 -11.02
CA VAL A 278 -43.79 -15.44 -11.56
C VAL A 278 -44.70 -14.41 -10.85
N GLY A 279 -44.03 -13.36 -10.38
CA GLY A 279 -44.53 -12.00 -10.18
C GLY A 279 -43.33 -11.06 -10.11
#